data_AF-F8FB29-F1
#
_entry.id   AF-F8FB29-F1
#
_cell.length_a   1.000
_cell.length_b   1.000
_cell.length_c   1.000
_cell.angle_alpha   90.00
_cell.angle_beta   90.00
_cell.angle_gamma   90.00
#
_symmetry.space_group_name_H-M   'P 1'
#
loop_
_entity.id
_entity.type
_entity.pdbx_description
1 polymer ?
#
loop_
_entity_poly.entity_id
_entity_poly.type
_entity_poly.pdbx_seq_one_letter_code
_entity_poly.pdbx_strand_id
1 'polypeptide(L)'
;MIPGNEGFVFVFKNFDKFNQRDKDTAYHVLDINQNNSWRLLVENQKKLMAFLHSNDPQLQIQSVGALSVLGNKEEWFNKSRGV
;
A
#
# COMPACT_ATOMS: atom_id res chain seq x y z
N MET A 1 -7.49 9.09 -21.87
CA MET A 1 -6.01 9.17 -21.95
C MET A 1 -5.54 9.92 -20.72
N ILE A 2 -4.65 9.34 -19.92
CA ILE A 2 -4.19 9.92 -18.67
C ILE A 2 -2.82 10.59 -18.94
N PRO A 3 -2.58 11.86 -18.57
CA PRO A 3 -1.35 12.59 -18.92
C PRO A 3 -0.05 11.90 -18.48
N GLY A 4 1.00 12.03 -19.29
CA GLY A 4 2.25 11.25 -19.18
C GLY A 4 3.06 11.49 -17.91
N ASN A 5 3.08 12.73 -17.39
CA ASN A 5 3.95 13.15 -16.27
C ASN A 5 3.20 13.42 -14.96
N GLU A 6 1.89 13.17 -14.91
CA GLU A 6 1.11 13.45 -13.71
C GLU A 6 1.06 12.21 -12.81
N GLY A 7 1.26 12.43 -11.50
CA GLY A 7 0.98 11.43 -10.49
C GLY A 7 -0.52 11.28 -10.27
N PHE A 8 -0.92 10.19 -9.61
CA PHE A 8 -2.33 9.89 -9.33
C PHE A 8 -2.59 9.85 -7.83
N VAL A 9 -3.78 10.34 -7.45
CA VAL A 9 -4.28 10.24 -6.09
C VAL A 9 -5.64 9.55 -6.12
N PHE A 10 -5.76 8.41 -5.45
CA PHE A 10 -7.05 7.80 -5.15
C PHE A 10 -7.58 8.38 -3.84
N VAL A 11 -8.83 8.84 -3.84
CA VAL A 11 -9.52 9.31 -2.62
C VAL A 11 -10.69 8.39 -2.35
N PHE A 12 -10.54 7.50 -1.37
CA PHE A 12 -11.60 6.61 -0.91
C PHE A 12 -12.45 7.34 0.12
N LYS A 13 -13.72 7.57 -0.20
CA LYS A 13 -14.69 8.19 0.71
C LYS A 13 -15.47 7.14 1.47
N ASN A 14 -15.69 7.38 2.77
CA ASN A 14 -16.46 6.49 3.65
C ASN A 14 -15.89 5.07 3.65
N PHE A 15 -14.55 4.97 3.71
CA PHE A 15 -13.85 3.69 3.63
C PHE A 15 -14.22 2.75 4.78
N ASP A 16 -14.59 3.31 5.94
CA ASP A 16 -15.15 2.58 7.06
C ASP A 16 -16.31 1.66 6.66
N LYS A 17 -17.24 2.14 5.84
CA LYS A 17 -18.39 1.33 5.38
C LYS A 17 -17.96 0.17 4.49
N PHE A 18 -16.97 0.40 3.62
CA PHE A 18 -16.45 -0.65 2.75
C PHE A 18 -15.73 -1.72 3.58
N ASN A 19 -14.84 -1.28 4.47
CA ASN A 19 -14.11 -2.16 5.39
C ASN A 19 -15.05 -2.96 6.30
N GLN A 20 -16.15 -2.38 6.78
CA GLN A 20 -17.14 -3.10 7.59
C GLN A 20 -17.90 -4.17 6.79
N ARG A 21 -18.19 -3.89 5.52
CA ARG A 21 -18.92 -4.82 4.64
C ARG A 21 -18.06 -6.01 4.23
N ASP A 22 -16.81 -5.75 3.86
CA ASP A 22 -15.86 -6.77 3.40
C ASP A 22 -14.42 -6.33 3.72
N LYS A 23 -13.92 -6.81 4.85
CA LYS A 23 -12.59 -6.48 5.35
C LYS A 23 -11.48 -7.01 4.44
N ASP A 24 -11.67 -8.20 3.86
CA ASP A 24 -10.64 -8.88 3.08
C ASP A 24 -10.43 -8.18 1.74
N THR A 25 -11.54 -7.90 1.05
CA THR A 25 -11.47 -7.11 -0.19
C THR A 25 -10.98 -5.70 0.06
N ALA A 26 -11.42 -5.05 1.14
CA ALA A 26 -10.93 -3.71 1.49
C ALA A 26 -9.43 -3.69 1.74
N TYR A 27 -8.90 -4.67 2.46
CA TYR A 27 -7.46 -4.86 2.65
C TYR A 27 -6.73 -5.05 1.32
N HIS A 28 -7.19 -5.98 0.48
CA HIS A 28 -6.53 -6.28 -0.80
C HIS A 28 -6.51 -5.09 -1.75
N VAL A 29 -7.56 -4.27 -1.77
CA VAL A 29 -7.57 -3.02 -2.54
C VAL A 29 -6.44 -2.09 -2.07
N LEU A 30 -6.25 -1.92 -0.77
CA LEU A 30 -5.18 -1.06 -0.25
C LEU A 30 -3.79 -1.66 -0.50
N ASP A 31 -3.64 -2.97 -0.33
CA ASP A 31 -2.38 -3.68 -0.54
C ASP A 31 -1.93 -3.62 -2.01
N ILE A 32 -2.86 -3.78 -2.96
CA ILE A 32 -2.59 -3.61 -4.40
C ILE A 32 -2.15 -2.16 -4.70
N ASN A 33 -2.83 -1.17 -4.13
CA ASN A 33 -2.47 0.23 -4.32
C ASN A 33 -1.07 0.54 -3.75
N GLN A 34 -0.75 0.00 -2.58
CA GLN A 34 0.57 0.15 -1.97
C GLN A 34 1.65 -0.51 -2.84
N ASN A 35 1.45 -1.75 -3.30
CA ASN A 35 2.42 -2.47 -4.12
C ASN A 35 2.71 -1.73 -5.43
N ASN A 36 1.67 -1.20 -6.08
CA ASN A 36 1.84 -0.38 -7.29
C ASN A 36 2.48 0.97 -6.98
N SER A 37 2.15 1.60 -5.85
CA SER A 37 2.78 2.85 -5.43
C SER A 37 4.29 2.68 -5.26
N TRP A 38 4.71 1.62 -4.56
CA TRP A 38 6.13 1.29 -4.41
C TRP A 38 6.81 1.02 -5.75
N ARG A 39 6.22 0.15 -6.59
CA ARG A 39 6.79 -0.22 -7.89
C ARG A 39 6.98 1.00 -8.80
N LEU A 40 5.93 1.83 -8.93
CA LEU A 40 5.98 3.04 -9.76
C LEU A 40 7.00 4.06 -9.25
N LEU A 41 7.18 4.15 -7.94
CA LEU A 41 8.17 5.02 -7.31
C LEU A 41 9.60 4.53 -7.55
N VAL A 42 9.88 3.24 -7.34
CA VAL A 42 11.22 2.65 -7.54
C VAL A 42 11.63 2.66 -9.01
N GLU A 43 10.70 2.41 -9.93
CA GLU A 43 10.96 2.48 -11.38
C GLU A 43 11.07 3.94 -11.89
N ASN A 44 10.99 4.94 -11.02
CA ASN A 44 10.98 6.38 -11.33
C ASN A 44 9.97 6.74 -12.44
N GLN A 45 8.82 6.04 -12.47
CA GLN A 45 7.79 6.23 -13.48
C GLN A 45 6.80 7.31 -13.05
N LYS A 46 6.07 7.05 -11.96
CA LYS A 46 4.97 7.90 -11.49
C LYS A 46 4.83 7.84 -9.98
N LYS A 47 4.21 8.88 -9.41
CA LYS A 47 3.81 8.91 -7.99
C LYS A 47 2.35 8.49 -7.89
N LEU A 48 2.06 7.48 -7.08
CA LEU A 48 0.70 7.05 -6.76
C LEU A 48 0.49 7.18 -5.25
N MET A 49 -0.55 7.90 -4.85
CA MET A 49 -0.95 8.05 -3.46
C MET A 49 -2.42 7.64 -3.27
N ALA A 50 -2.77 7.21 -2.07
CA ALA A 50 -4.15 6.90 -1.68
C ALA A 50 -4.48 7.60 -0.36
N PHE A 51 -5.63 8.27 -0.31
CA PHE A 51 -6.20 8.84 0.91
C PHE A 51 -7.47 8.09 1.28
N LEU A 52 -7.59 7.79 2.58
CA LEU A 52 -8.72 7.09 3.17
C LEU A 52 -9.47 8.07 4.05
N HIS A 53 -10.66 8.45 3.62
CA HIS A 53 -11.58 9.21 4.45
C HIS A 53 -12.51 8.25 5.19
N SER A 54 -12.47 8.32 6.52
CA SER A 54 -13.29 7.54 7.44
C SER A 54 -14.12 8.47 8.31
N ASN A 55 -15.40 8.13 8.51
CA ASN A 55 -16.21 8.75 9.56
C ASN A 55 -16.12 7.99 10.89
N ASP A 56 -15.48 6.81 10.89
CA ASP A 56 -15.25 6.00 12.08
C ASP A 56 -13.87 6.35 12.67
N PRO A 57 -13.80 7.00 13.85
CA PRO A 57 -12.55 7.35 14.49
C PRO A 57 -11.80 6.13 15.05
N GLN A 58 -12.44 4.97 15.11
CA GLN A 58 -11.86 3.72 15.60
C GLN A 58 -11.43 2.78 14.47
N LEU A 59 -11.53 3.22 13.20
CA LEU A 59 -11.16 2.40 12.04
C LEU A 59 -9.76 1.79 12.21
N GLN A 60 -9.72 0.46 12.28
CA GLN A 60 -8.49 -0.32 12.25
C GLN A 60 -8.31 -0.92 10.85
N ILE A 61 -7.13 -0.71 10.27
CA ILE A 61 -6.75 -1.25 8.97
C ILE A 61 -5.62 -2.25 9.20
N GLN A 62 -5.69 -3.40 8.55
CA GLN A 62 -4.59 -4.36 8.57
C GLN A 62 -3.32 -3.72 7.96
N SER A 63 -2.14 -4.15 8.40
CA SER A 63 -0.88 -3.61 7.87
C SER A 63 -0.75 -3.90 6.37
N VAL A 64 -0.71 -2.86 5.55
CA VAL A 64 -0.60 -2.94 4.08
C VAL A 64 0.85 -2.83 3.64
N GLY A 65 1.24 -3.50 2.56
CA GLY A 65 2.58 -3.39 2.01
C GLY A 65 3.68 -4.04 2.86
N ALA A 66 3.29 -4.92 3.78
CA ALA A 66 4.23 -5.73 4.51
C ALA A 66 4.90 -6.71 3.54
N LEU A 67 6.11 -6.38 3.08
CA LEU A 67 6.93 -7.30 2.31
C LEU A 67 7.33 -8.47 3.22
N SER A 68 6.96 -9.68 2.81
CA SER A 68 7.36 -10.88 3.53
C SER A 68 8.88 -10.97 3.61
N VAL A 69 9.42 -10.95 4.82
CA VAL A 69 10.87 -11.07 5.12
C VAL A 69 11.46 -12.38 4.56
N LEU A 70 10.61 -13.36 4.24
CA LEU A 70 10.99 -14.62 3.63
C LEU A 70 11.53 -14.47 2.20
N GLY A 71 11.30 -13.33 1.54
CA GLY A 71 11.73 -13.09 0.16
C GLY A 71 13.24 -12.96 -0.03
N ASN A 72 14.01 -12.67 1.04
CA ASN A 72 15.47 -12.60 0.94
C ASN A 72 16.19 -13.07 2.21
N LYS A 73 15.98 -14.33 2.61
CA LYS A 73 16.63 -14.89 3.80
C LYS A 73 18.17 -14.70 3.79
N GLU A 74 18.79 -14.81 2.61
CA GLU A 74 20.24 -14.67 2.47
C GLU A 74 20.73 -13.26 2.84
N GLU A 75 19.97 -12.23 2.49
CA GLU A 75 20.29 -10.85 2.84
C GLU A 75 20.07 -10.56 4.34
N TRP A 76 18.99 -11.08 4.94
CA TRP A 76 18.64 -10.80 6.33
C TRP A 76 19.51 -11.58 7.35
N PHE A 77 20.02 -12.77 6.99
CA PHE A 77 20.87 -13.60 7.86
C PHE A 77 22.38 -13.46 7.56
N ASN A 78 22.77 -12.52 6.71
CA ASN A 78 24.19 -12.28 6.43
C ASN A 78 24.89 -11.63 7.64
N LYS A 79 25.71 -12.43 8.35
CA LYS A 79 26.49 -12.02 9.53
C LYS A 79 27.59 -10.99 9.23
N SER A 80 27.94 -10.77 7.96
CA SER A 80 28.93 -9.77 7.53
C SER A 80 28.37 -8.35 7.45
N ARG A 81 27.11 -8.13 7.85
CA ARG A 81 26.47 -6.81 7.84
C ARG A 81 26.87 -5.90 9.01
N GLY A 82 27.76 -6.36 9.89
CA GLY A 82 28.39 -5.53 10.91
C GLY A 82 27.42 -4.96 11.95
N VAL A 83 26.44 -5.76 12.37
CA VAL A 83 25.67 -5.52 13.60
C VAL A 83 26.34 -6.25 14.76
#